data_AF-A0A3Q1BNJ6-F1
#
_entry.id   AF-A0A3Q1BNJ6-F1
#
_cell.length_a   1.000
_cell.length_b   1.000
_cell.length_c   1.000
_cell.angle_alpha   90.00
_cell.angle_beta   90.00
_cell.angle_gamma   90.00
#
_symmetry.space_group_name_H-M   'P 1'
#
loop_
_entity.id
_entity.type
_entity.pdbx_description
1 polymer ?
#
loop_
_entity_poly.entity_id
_entity_poly.type
_entity_poly.pdbx_seq_one_letter_code
_entity_poly.pdbx_strand_id
1 'polypeptide(L)'
;SRVKTDCSEFRLTSCLPCIDGTFMNRFTGLKECLPCISCDEGRFVKTSCTTTSDAVCEPLDGFYCIDPIGNNCVAARKHRICHPGQYINQTGTAFTDTVCSDCSNGTFSDGTFTSCQPHTQCESINLELIKAGTASTDAECGEKSSNVTVAVSIISVVHNKVRMTENDTNVNMVLLDDNISAKS
;
A
#
# COMPACT_ATOMS: atom_id res chain seq x y z
N SER A 1 19.67 21.06 -36.41
CA SER A 1 19.31 21.90 -37.58
C SER A 1 18.84 21.04 -38.73
N ARG A 2 17.85 21.49 -39.50
CA ARG A 2 17.30 20.84 -40.70
C ARG A 2 17.78 21.55 -41.97
N VAL A 3 17.75 20.85 -43.10
CA VAL A 3 18.05 21.41 -44.42
C VAL A 3 16.94 22.39 -44.83
N LYS A 4 17.34 23.63 -45.16
CA LYS A 4 16.47 24.64 -45.78
C LYS A 4 16.56 24.55 -47.30
N THR A 5 17.78 24.49 -47.82
CA THR A 5 18.06 24.46 -49.24
C THR A 5 19.20 23.49 -49.50
N ASP A 6 19.00 22.57 -50.44
CA ASP A 6 20.03 21.63 -50.86
C ASP A 6 21.19 22.34 -51.58
N CYS A 7 22.34 21.68 -51.64
CA CYS A 7 23.48 22.20 -52.38
C CYS A 7 23.20 22.24 -53.90
N SER A 8 23.90 23.13 -54.58
CA SER A 8 24.03 23.15 -56.04
C SER A 8 25.50 23.25 -56.43
N GLU A 9 25.80 23.23 -57.72
CA GLU A 9 27.18 23.32 -58.26
C GLU A 9 27.99 24.48 -57.66
N PHE A 10 27.33 25.59 -57.31
CA PHE A 10 27.97 26.81 -56.83
C PHE A 10 27.54 27.22 -55.41
N ARG A 11 26.69 26.44 -54.73
CA ARG A 11 26.16 26.80 -53.40
C ARG A 11 26.14 25.61 -52.47
N LEU A 12 26.63 25.81 -51.25
CA LEU A 12 26.54 24.81 -50.18
C LEU A 12 25.11 24.71 -49.64
N THR A 13 24.81 23.58 -49.01
CA THR A 13 23.56 23.35 -48.28
C THR A 13 23.36 24.42 -47.22
N SER A 14 22.17 25.01 -47.17
CA SER A 14 21.77 25.94 -46.12
C SER A 14 20.88 25.25 -45.10
N CYS A 15 21.12 25.51 -43.81
CA CYS A 15 20.40 24.86 -42.70
C CYS A 15 19.67 25.90 -41.83
N LEU A 16 18.59 25.47 -41.20
CA LEU A 16 17.87 26.22 -40.17
C LEU A 16 17.85 25.45 -38.85
N PRO A 17 17.88 26.14 -37.69
CA PRO A 17 17.69 25.49 -36.41
C PRO A 17 16.30 24.83 -36.35
N CYS A 18 16.18 23.82 -35.48
CA CYS A 18 14.87 23.25 -35.15
C CYS A 18 14.08 24.26 -34.30
N ILE A 19 12.76 24.12 -34.32
CA ILE A 19 11.86 24.91 -33.47
C ILE A 19 11.56 24.15 -32.18
N ASP A 20 11.05 24.85 -31.17
CA ASP A 20 10.63 24.23 -29.91
C ASP A 20 9.64 23.09 -30.15
N GLY A 21 9.80 22.01 -29.39
CA GLY A 21 9.05 20.75 -29.59
C GLY A 21 9.62 19.84 -30.69
N THR A 22 10.71 20.24 -31.35
CA THR A 22 11.43 19.40 -32.32
C THR A 22 12.93 19.41 -32.10
N PHE A 23 13.62 18.34 -32.49
CA PHE A 23 15.06 18.20 -32.35
C PHE A 23 15.72 17.57 -33.57
N MET A 24 17.04 17.72 -33.67
CA MET A 24 17.87 16.98 -34.60
C MET A 24 19.25 16.76 -33.99
N ASN A 25 19.54 15.51 -33.62
CA ASN A 25 20.76 15.14 -32.89
C ASN A 25 21.97 14.80 -33.78
N ARG A 26 21.77 14.76 -35.10
CA ARG A 26 22.81 14.41 -36.08
C ARG A 26 22.74 15.32 -37.30
N PHE A 27 23.84 15.47 -38.01
CA PHE A 27 23.83 16.11 -39.32
C PHE A 27 23.13 15.17 -40.31
N THR A 28 21.97 15.58 -40.82
CA THR A 28 21.15 14.80 -41.75
C THR A 28 20.78 15.66 -42.95
N GLY A 29 20.34 15.01 -44.04
CA GLY A 29 19.72 15.69 -45.18
C GLY A 29 18.23 16.01 -44.98
N LEU A 30 17.70 15.83 -43.76
CA LEU A 30 16.27 15.98 -43.52
C LEU A 30 15.86 17.45 -43.58
N LYS A 31 14.76 17.73 -44.28
CA LYS A 31 14.17 19.07 -44.37
C LYS A 31 13.29 19.42 -43.17
N GLU A 32 12.94 18.43 -42.36
CA GLU A 32 12.14 18.56 -41.14
C GLU A 32 12.90 18.02 -39.93
N CYS A 33 12.65 18.61 -38.76
CA CYS A 33 13.19 18.12 -37.50
C CYS A 33 12.29 17.01 -36.92
N LEU A 34 12.86 16.15 -36.09
CA LEU A 34 12.11 15.08 -35.44
C LEU A 34 11.29 15.67 -34.30
N PRO A 35 10.03 15.23 -34.09
CA PRO A 35 9.27 15.65 -32.92
C PRO A 35 9.93 15.11 -31.65
N CYS A 36 9.91 15.89 -30.58
CA CYS A 36 10.35 15.41 -29.27
C CYS A 36 9.42 14.32 -28.74
N ILE A 37 9.98 13.36 -28.01
CA ILE A 37 9.18 12.36 -27.29
C ILE A 37 8.41 13.02 -26.13
N SER A 38 7.16 12.57 -25.91
CA SER A 38 6.38 12.89 -24.71
C SER A 38 6.53 11.78 -23.68
N CYS A 39 6.78 12.16 -22.42
CA CYS A 39 6.90 11.23 -21.31
C CYS A 39 5.54 11.09 -20.61
N ASP A 40 4.60 10.41 -21.26
CA ASP A 40 3.29 10.08 -20.71
C ASP A 40 3.23 8.61 -20.26
N GLU A 41 2.10 8.20 -19.67
CA GLU A 41 1.80 6.80 -19.31
C GLU A 41 2.78 6.18 -18.30
N GLY A 42 2.89 6.78 -17.11
CA GLY A 42 3.72 6.22 -16.03
C GLY A 42 5.20 6.60 -16.11
N ARG A 43 5.53 7.63 -16.87
CA ARG A 43 6.89 8.19 -17.01
C ARG A 43 6.89 9.68 -16.71
N PHE A 44 8.06 10.24 -16.48
CA PHE A 44 8.29 11.67 -16.34
C PHE A 44 9.51 12.11 -17.14
N VAL A 45 9.54 13.39 -17.50
CA VAL A 45 10.68 14.00 -18.19
C VAL A 45 11.81 14.20 -17.19
N LYS A 46 12.87 13.40 -17.33
CA LYS A 46 14.13 13.60 -16.58
C LYS A 46 15.00 14.68 -17.20
N THR A 47 15.05 14.73 -18.52
CA THR A 47 15.78 15.75 -19.27
C THR A 47 14.88 16.28 -20.37
N SER A 48 14.67 17.60 -20.35
CA SER A 48 13.82 18.27 -21.34
C SER A 48 14.41 18.19 -22.74
N CYS A 49 13.54 18.11 -23.73
CA CYS A 49 13.93 18.19 -25.13
C CYS A 49 14.57 19.54 -25.46
N THR A 50 15.53 19.54 -26.38
CA THR A 50 16.14 20.74 -26.95
C THR A 50 16.15 20.66 -28.47
N THR A 51 16.54 21.73 -29.17
CA THR A 51 16.62 21.71 -30.64
C THR A 51 17.67 20.74 -31.20
N THR A 52 18.55 20.18 -30.35
CA THR A 52 19.62 19.24 -30.73
C THR A 52 19.59 17.91 -29.98
N SER A 53 18.69 17.72 -29.02
CA SER A 53 18.55 16.47 -28.27
C SER A 53 17.08 16.18 -27.96
N ASP A 54 16.69 14.92 -28.04
CA ASP A 54 15.36 14.50 -27.61
C ASP A 54 15.20 14.64 -26.09
N ALA A 55 13.97 14.54 -25.60
CA ALA A 55 13.70 14.35 -24.18
C ALA A 55 14.14 12.96 -23.71
N VAL A 56 14.53 12.87 -22.44
CA VAL A 56 14.81 11.60 -21.75
C VAL A 56 13.73 11.38 -20.71
N CYS A 57 13.03 10.25 -20.83
CA CYS A 57 11.98 9.80 -19.96
C CYS A 57 12.49 8.74 -18.98
N GLU A 58 12.04 8.81 -17.73
CA GLU A 58 12.20 7.75 -16.74
C GLU A 58 10.85 7.33 -16.15
N PRO A 59 10.70 6.09 -15.66
CA PRO A 59 9.47 5.64 -15.00
C PRO A 59 9.17 6.47 -13.75
N LEU A 60 7.90 6.78 -13.52
CA LEU A 60 7.42 7.35 -12.27
C LEU A 60 7.57 6.36 -11.11
N ASP A 61 7.56 6.87 -9.88
CA ASP A 61 7.50 6.02 -8.69
C ASP A 61 6.29 5.08 -8.73
N GLY A 62 6.52 3.81 -8.41
CA GLY A 62 5.53 2.75 -8.56
C GLY A 62 5.41 2.20 -9.99
N PHE A 63 6.30 2.58 -10.91
CA PHE A 63 6.44 2.01 -12.24
C PHE A 63 7.87 1.53 -12.48
N TYR A 64 8.04 0.64 -13.45
CA TYR A 64 9.34 0.20 -13.94
C TYR A 64 9.36 0.18 -15.47
N CYS A 65 10.55 0.34 -16.04
CA CYS A 65 10.74 0.35 -17.47
C CYS A 65 10.66 -1.06 -18.05
N ILE A 66 9.85 -1.21 -19.11
CA ILE A 66 9.72 -2.48 -19.84
C ILE A 66 10.36 -2.42 -21.23
N ASP A 67 10.67 -1.21 -21.72
CA ASP A 67 11.34 -0.98 -23.01
C ASP A 67 12.44 0.09 -22.87
N PRO A 68 13.63 -0.30 -22.34
CA PRO A 68 14.74 0.62 -22.16
C PRO A 68 15.55 0.79 -23.47
N ILE A 69 15.77 2.03 -23.89
CA ILE A 69 16.66 2.38 -25.00
C ILE A 69 17.72 3.36 -24.50
N GLY A 70 18.94 2.85 -24.28
CA GLY A 70 20.03 3.64 -23.70
C GLY A 70 19.66 4.12 -22.29
N ASN A 71 19.60 5.44 -22.10
CA ASN A 71 19.18 6.06 -20.84
C ASN A 71 17.70 6.49 -20.84
N ASN A 72 16.94 6.16 -21.88
CA ASN A 72 15.54 6.55 -22.03
C ASN A 72 14.62 5.35 -21.82
N CYS A 73 13.46 5.57 -21.20
CA CYS A 73 12.41 4.58 -21.08
C CYS A 73 11.26 4.84 -22.07
N VAL A 74 11.09 3.95 -23.04
CA VAL A 74 10.06 4.08 -24.09
C VAL A 74 8.68 3.68 -23.59
N ALA A 75 8.61 2.70 -22.68
CA ALA A 75 7.37 2.27 -22.06
C ALA A 75 7.61 1.84 -20.62
N ALA A 76 6.69 2.23 -19.73
CA ALA A 76 6.71 1.86 -18.32
C ALA A 76 5.46 1.07 -17.95
N ARG A 77 5.60 0.21 -16.94
CA ARG A 77 4.50 -0.57 -16.37
C ARG A 77 4.44 -0.37 -14.87
N LYS A 78 3.24 -0.31 -14.31
CA LYS A 78 3.05 -0.20 -12.87
C LYS A 78 3.63 -1.42 -12.17
N HIS A 79 4.28 -1.23 -11.02
CA HIS A 79 4.72 -2.30 -10.17
C HIS A 79 3.54 -3.17 -9.73
N ARG A 80 3.80 -4.47 -9.61
CA ARG A 80 2.90 -5.43 -9.00
C ARG A 80 2.61 -5.02 -7.55
N ILE A 81 1.34 -5.14 -7.17
CA ILE A 81 0.88 -4.99 -5.79
C ILE A 81 0.84 -6.39 -5.17
N CYS A 82 1.44 -6.54 -3.98
CA CYS A 82 1.29 -7.76 -3.20
C CYS A 82 -0.05 -7.74 -2.48
N HIS A 83 -0.76 -8.88 -2.53
CA HIS A 83 -2.07 -9.00 -1.92
C HIS A 83 -1.96 -9.49 -0.47
N PRO A 84 -3.01 -9.28 0.36
CA PRO A 84 -3.05 -9.90 1.69
C PRO A 84 -2.81 -11.41 1.59
N GLY A 85 -1.96 -11.96 2.47
CA GLY A 85 -1.44 -13.31 2.33
C GLY A 85 -0.04 -13.37 1.69
N GLN A 86 0.42 -12.29 1.08
CA GLN A 86 1.74 -12.17 0.46
C GLN A 86 2.54 -11.06 1.12
N TYR A 87 3.86 -11.19 1.07
CA TYR A 87 4.79 -10.14 1.45
C TYR A 87 5.64 -9.71 0.25
N ILE A 88 6.20 -8.51 0.34
CA ILE A 88 7.14 -7.95 -0.63
C ILE A 88 8.50 -8.63 -0.42
N ASN A 89 8.78 -9.66 -1.22
CA ASN A 89 10.06 -10.36 -1.19
C ASN A 89 11.17 -9.50 -1.81
N GLN A 90 10.86 -8.82 -2.92
CA GLN A 90 11.75 -7.84 -3.52
C GLN A 90 10.96 -6.60 -3.92
N THR A 91 11.40 -5.43 -3.45
CA THR A 91 10.83 -4.15 -3.83
C THR A 91 11.13 -3.86 -5.30
N GLY A 92 10.13 -3.40 -6.05
CA GLY A 92 10.31 -2.93 -7.41
C GLY A 92 11.31 -1.76 -7.50
N THR A 93 11.98 -1.65 -8.63
CA THR A 93 12.90 -0.55 -8.96
C THR A 93 12.45 0.14 -10.24
N ALA A 94 13.17 1.15 -10.71
CA ALA A 94 12.92 1.74 -12.03
C ALA A 94 13.08 0.74 -13.20
N PHE A 95 13.67 -0.44 -12.98
CA PHE A 95 13.92 -1.43 -14.04
C PHE A 95 13.41 -2.84 -13.72
N THR A 96 12.94 -3.09 -12.50
CA THR A 96 12.47 -4.40 -12.06
C THR A 96 11.11 -4.27 -11.38
N ASP A 97 10.26 -5.26 -11.61
CA ASP A 97 8.96 -5.33 -10.94
C ASP A 97 9.10 -5.75 -9.46
N THR A 98 8.07 -5.46 -8.68
CA THR A 98 7.92 -5.99 -7.32
C THR A 98 7.69 -7.51 -7.37
N VAL A 99 8.43 -8.25 -6.54
CA VAL A 99 8.25 -9.69 -6.37
C VAL A 99 7.54 -9.96 -5.06
N CYS A 100 6.40 -10.63 -5.15
CA CYS A 100 5.60 -11.05 -4.00
C CYS A 100 5.84 -12.53 -3.71
N SER A 101 5.75 -12.92 -2.43
CA SER A 101 5.81 -14.32 -2.00
C SER A 101 4.78 -14.59 -0.92
N ASP A 102 4.28 -15.82 -0.84
CA ASP A 102 3.20 -16.18 0.08
C ASP A 102 3.70 -16.40 1.51
N CYS A 103 2.85 -16.09 2.49
CA CYS A 103 3.14 -16.36 3.89
C CYS A 103 2.99 -17.85 4.22
N SER A 104 3.95 -18.37 5.00
CA SER A 104 3.88 -19.71 5.55
C SER A 104 2.90 -19.79 6.73
N ASN A 105 2.50 -21.01 7.09
CA ASN A 105 1.62 -21.23 8.24
C ASN A 105 2.20 -20.61 9.52
N GLY A 106 1.33 -20.02 10.34
CA GLY A 106 1.72 -19.29 11.57
C GLY A 106 2.25 -17.88 11.34
N THR A 107 2.19 -17.36 10.10
CA THR A 107 2.60 -15.99 9.77
C THR A 107 1.55 -15.28 8.89
N PHE A 108 1.57 -13.95 8.86
CA PHE A 108 0.66 -13.14 8.06
C PHE A 108 1.29 -11.89 7.47
N SER A 109 0.65 -11.35 6.42
CA SER A 109 0.92 -10.01 5.90
C SER A 109 -0.33 -9.44 5.22
N ASP A 110 -0.52 -8.13 5.36
CA ASP A 110 -1.56 -7.37 4.67
C ASP A 110 -1.20 -7.02 3.20
N GLY A 111 -0.06 -7.50 2.69
CA GLY A 111 0.45 -7.18 1.36
C GLY A 111 1.45 -6.02 1.35
N THR A 112 1.64 -5.31 2.46
CA THR A 112 2.54 -4.15 2.54
C THR A 112 3.88 -4.46 3.20
N PHE A 113 3.98 -5.59 3.90
CA PHE A 113 5.18 -5.94 4.66
C PHE A 113 6.29 -6.50 3.76
N THR A 114 7.54 -6.29 4.14
CA THR A 114 8.73 -6.88 3.48
C THR A 114 9.05 -8.29 3.97
N SER A 115 8.30 -8.78 4.95
CA SER A 115 8.34 -10.14 5.48
C SER A 115 7.02 -10.45 6.19
N CYS A 116 6.62 -11.71 6.22
CA CYS A 116 5.45 -12.12 7.00
C CYS A 116 5.78 -12.01 8.50
N GLN A 117 4.83 -11.47 9.26
CA GLN A 117 4.92 -11.36 10.71
C GLN A 117 4.37 -12.64 11.36
N PRO A 118 4.95 -13.13 12.45
CA PRO A 118 4.39 -14.26 13.18
C PRO A 118 3.03 -13.89 13.76
N HIS A 119 2.12 -14.87 13.85
CA HIS A 119 0.86 -14.67 14.55
C HIS A 119 1.07 -14.41 16.04
N THR A 120 0.26 -13.51 16.59
CA THR A 120 0.19 -13.25 18.03
C THR A 120 -0.21 -14.52 18.77
N GLN A 121 0.62 -14.90 19.75
CA GLN A 121 0.33 -16.02 20.65
C GLN A 121 -0.46 -15.49 21.85
N CYS A 122 -1.80 -15.61 21.82
CA CYS A 122 -2.68 -15.03 22.85
C CYS A 122 -2.32 -15.47 24.28
N GLU A 123 -1.90 -16.72 24.45
CA GLU A 123 -1.48 -17.26 25.75
C GLU A 123 -0.27 -16.51 26.33
N SER A 124 0.63 -16.01 25.48
CA SER A 124 1.82 -15.26 25.92
C SER A 124 1.48 -13.88 26.49
N ILE A 125 0.26 -13.39 26.21
CA ILE A 125 -0.28 -12.12 26.71
C ILE A 125 -1.47 -12.31 27.65
N ASN A 126 -1.65 -13.53 28.21
CA ASN A 126 -2.73 -13.88 29.15
C ASN A 126 -4.16 -13.67 28.60
N LEU A 127 -4.33 -13.79 27.28
CA LEU A 127 -5.63 -13.72 26.60
C LEU A 127 -5.99 -15.07 25.99
N GLU A 128 -7.28 -15.26 25.69
CA GLU A 128 -7.76 -16.42 24.93
C GLU A 128 -7.86 -16.09 23.44
N LEU A 129 -7.59 -17.10 22.62
CA LEU A 129 -7.75 -17.01 21.18
C LEU A 129 -9.25 -16.93 20.84
N ILE A 130 -9.70 -15.78 20.35
CA ILE A 130 -11.06 -15.59 19.85
C ILE A 130 -11.15 -16.12 18.41
N LYS A 131 -10.16 -15.81 17.59
CA LYS A 131 -10.12 -16.20 16.18
C LYS A 131 -8.71 -16.48 15.73
N ALA A 132 -8.51 -17.64 15.11
CA ALA A 132 -7.23 -18.02 14.53
C ALA A 132 -6.80 -17.03 13.44
N GLY A 133 -5.50 -16.70 13.44
CA GLY A 133 -4.88 -15.93 12.37
C GLY A 133 -4.91 -16.67 11.03
N THR A 134 -4.80 -15.91 9.94
CA THR A 134 -4.73 -16.42 8.57
C THR A 134 -3.45 -15.92 7.91
N ALA A 135 -3.17 -16.30 6.66
CA ALA A 135 -2.03 -15.72 5.94
C ALA A 135 -2.17 -14.19 5.75
N SER A 136 -3.38 -13.64 5.79
CA SER A 136 -3.64 -12.22 5.57
C SER A 136 -3.88 -11.40 6.84
N THR A 137 -4.19 -12.03 7.96
CA THR A 137 -4.57 -11.35 9.21
C THR A 137 -3.96 -12.03 10.43
N ASP A 138 -3.67 -11.25 11.46
CA ASP A 138 -3.24 -11.80 12.74
C ASP A 138 -4.36 -12.58 13.46
N ALA A 139 -3.97 -13.31 14.51
CA ALA A 139 -4.88 -13.88 15.48
C ALA A 139 -5.57 -12.78 16.29
N GLU A 140 -6.87 -12.95 16.55
CA GLU A 140 -7.63 -12.06 17.43
C GLU A 140 -7.70 -12.68 18.82
N CYS A 141 -7.23 -11.93 19.83
CA CYS A 141 -7.19 -12.34 21.22
C CYS A 141 -8.17 -11.52 22.06
N GLY A 142 -8.72 -12.09 23.13
CA GLY A 142 -9.51 -11.32 24.09
C GLY A 142 -9.65 -11.99 25.44
N GLU A 143 -10.34 -11.32 26.35
CA GLU A 143 -10.44 -11.77 27.74
C GLU A 143 -11.30 -13.03 27.87
N LYS A 144 -10.89 -13.86 28.83
CA LYS A 144 -11.61 -15.06 29.22
C LYS A 144 -12.95 -14.66 29.84
N SER A 145 -14.05 -14.84 29.11
CA SER A 145 -15.39 -14.68 29.69
C SER A 145 -15.59 -15.81 30.70
N SER A 146 -15.24 -15.53 31.95
CA SER A 146 -15.57 -16.42 33.06
C SER A 146 -17.08 -16.35 33.22
N ASN A 147 -17.80 -17.30 32.63
CA ASN A 147 -19.15 -17.64 33.06
C ASN A 147 -19.05 -18.10 34.52
N VAL A 148 -19.00 -17.15 35.45
CA VAL A 148 -19.17 -17.41 36.87
C VAL A 148 -20.60 -17.91 36.98
N THR A 149 -20.75 -19.23 36.93
CA THR A 149 -21.99 -19.89 37.28
C THR A 149 -22.12 -19.65 38.77
N VAL A 150 -22.78 -18.55 39.15
CA VAL A 150 -23.11 -18.29 40.54
C VAL A 150 -24.04 -19.42 40.96
N ALA A 151 -23.47 -20.43 41.62
CA ALA A 151 -24.26 -21.45 42.30
C ALA A 151 -25.02 -20.73 43.41
N VAL A 152 -26.24 -20.30 43.11
CA VAL A 152 -27.16 -19.77 44.13
C VAL A 152 -27.53 -20.95 45.01
N SER A 153 -26.78 -21.14 46.10
CA SER A 153 -27.20 -22.02 47.19
C SER A 153 -28.45 -21.39 47.81
N ILE A 154 -29.61 -21.96 47.47
CA ILE A 154 -30.90 -21.55 48.03
C ILE A 154 -30.90 -21.90 49.52
N ILE A 155 -30.57 -20.94 50.38
CA ILE A 155 -30.93 -21.00 51.80
C ILE A 155 -32.28 -20.31 51.92
N SER A 156 -33.32 -21.12 52.14
CA SER A 156 -34.72 -20.71 52.23
C SER A 156 -35.00 -19.89 53.49
N VAL A 157 -34.85 -18.56 53.48
CA VAL A 157 -35.45 -17.69 54.52
C VAL A 157 -35.83 -16.31 53.96
N VAL A 158 -37.15 -16.10 53.81
CA VAL A 158 -37.93 -14.85 53.85
C VAL A 158 -37.59 -13.75 52.83
N HIS A 159 -38.61 -13.35 52.06
CA HIS A 159 -38.60 -12.31 51.03
C HIS A 159 -37.79 -11.05 51.42
N ASN A 160 -36.63 -10.85 50.79
CA ASN A 160 -36.11 -9.50 50.60
C ASN A 160 -35.72 -9.33 49.11
N LYS A 161 -36.21 -8.25 48.48
CA LYS A 161 -35.98 -7.99 47.05
C LYS A 161 -34.52 -7.59 46.85
N VAL A 162 -33.73 -8.44 46.22
CA VAL A 162 -32.38 -8.09 45.75
C VAL A 162 -32.48 -7.55 44.32
N ARG A 163 -31.89 -6.38 44.05
CA ARG A 163 -31.75 -5.83 42.70
C ARG A 163 -30.26 -5.79 42.35
N MET A 164 -29.85 -6.56 41.35
CA MET A 164 -28.50 -6.47 40.79
C MET A 164 -28.45 -5.31 39.80
N THR A 165 -27.49 -4.41 39.97
CA THR A 165 -27.17 -3.38 38.99
C THR A 165 -25.77 -3.65 38.45
N GLU A 166 -25.68 -4.01 37.18
CA GLU A 166 -24.41 -4.06 36.45
C GLU A 166 -23.82 -2.66 36.38
N ASN A 167 -22.63 -2.48 36.93
CA ASN A 167 -21.76 -1.40 36.52
C ASN A 167 -20.34 -1.94 36.44
N ASP A 168 -19.71 -1.71 35.29
CA ASP A 168 -18.43 -2.29 34.90
C ASP A 168 -17.41 -2.21 36.03
N THR A 169 -16.87 -3.38 36.37
CA THR A 169 -15.77 -3.67 37.31
C THR A 169 -16.05 -3.90 38.80
N ASN A 170 -17.29 -3.84 39.33
CA ASN A 170 -17.57 -4.38 40.69
C ASN A 170 -19.05 -4.73 40.96
N VAL A 171 -19.31 -5.94 41.48
CA VAL A 171 -20.64 -6.37 41.97
C VAL A 171 -20.77 -5.96 43.44
N ASN A 172 -21.50 -4.87 43.71
CA ASN A 172 -21.84 -4.46 45.08
C ASN A 172 -23.21 -5.02 45.50
N MET A 173 -23.23 -5.76 46.62
CA MET A 173 -24.47 -6.25 47.24
C MET A 173 -24.97 -5.20 48.24
N VAL A 174 -26.03 -4.47 47.89
CA VAL A 174 -26.66 -3.49 48.79
C VAL A 174 -27.90 -4.12 49.44
N LEU A 175 -27.88 -4.26 50.76
CA LEU A 175 -29.07 -4.61 51.53
C LEU A 175 -29.97 -3.36 51.62
N LEU A 176 -31.22 -3.50 51.18
CA LEU A 176 -32.24 -2.47 51.38
C LEU A 176 -32.91 -2.74 52.73
N ASP A 177 -32.68 -1.85 53.70
CA ASP A 177 -33.38 -1.88 54.98
C ASP A 177 -34.78 -1.27 54.81
N ASP A 178 -35.82 -2.11 54.84
CA ASP A 178 -37.22 -1.64 54.87
C ASP A 178 -37.56 -1.13 56.28
N ASN A 179 -37.55 0.19 56.44
CA ASN A 179 -38.03 0.85 57.65
C ASN A 179 -39.57 0.76 57.72
N ILE A 180 -40.07 -0.14 58.56
CA ILE A 180 -41.50 -0.31 58.84
C ILE A 180 -42.02 0.93 59.60
N SER A 181 -42.93 1.69 59.00
CA SER A 181 -43.83 2.58 59.73
C SER A 181 -45.28 2.20 59.43
N ALA A 182 -45.90 1.59 60.44
CA ALA A 182 -47.32 1.25 60.47
C ALA A 182 -48.16 2.55 60.48
N LYS A 183 -49.13 2.63 59.55
CA LYS A 183 -50.24 3.58 59.66
C LYS A 183 -51.33 2.96 60.54
N SER A 184 -51.73 3.68 61.58
CA SER A 184 -53.09 3.67 62.12
C SER A 184 -53.72 5.03 61.85
#